data_AF-S9USK5-F1
#
_entry.id   AF-S9USK5-F1
#
_cell.length_a   1.000
_cell.length_b   1.000
_cell.length_c   1.000
_cell.angle_alpha   90.00
_cell.angle_beta   90.00
_cell.angle_gamma   90.00
#
_symmetry.space_group_name_H-M   'P 1'
#
loop_
_entity.id
_entity.type
_entity.pdbx_description
1 polymer ?
#
loop_
_entity_poly.entity_id
_entity_poly.type
_entity_poly.pdbx_seq_one_letter_code
_entity_poly.pdbx_strand_id
1 'polypeptide(L)'
;MSRQNAEIDSISKLLYSPHFAIAFATSSTVSLCSTYYLEKQQYVEKSMPPEFVYPSLLVNVLSYTFLTSIMVFSTSFQITRTIATGERAPLKMTALAKLPSFLHPICVDKGQRRLFSFTLFSFLFPGILVLIFLHILSFIVNGPAYALHWRMSLQNYLGYTSLWRLFISACVFTVNYIAAHNPSQDIFIPVPDSQ
;
A
#
# COMPACT_ATOMS: atom_id res chain seq x y z
N MET A 1 -36.90 4.84 2.67
CA MET A 1 -36.76 3.41 2.35
C MET A 1 -35.27 3.10 2.37
N SER A 2 -34.75 2.59 3.49
CA SER A 2 -33.33 2.29 3.68
C SER A 2 -32.94 1.15 2.74
N ARG A 3 -32.15 1.42 1.69
CA ARG A 3 -31.45 0.37 0.96
C ARG A 3 -30.32 -0.09 1.88
N GLN A 4 -30.62 -1.07 2.73
CA GLN A 4 -29.59 -1.77 3.48
C GLN A 4 -28.79 -2.57 2.45
N ASN A 5 -27.67 -2.01 1.98
CA ASN A 5 -26.80 -2.70 1.05
C ASN A 5 -26.36 -4.03 1.66
N ALA A 6 -26.48 -5.10 0.90
CA ALA A 6 -25.99 -6.41 1.32
C ALA A 6 -24.50 -6.32 1.65
N GLU A 7 -24.12 -6.66 2.87
CA GLU A 7 -22.73 -6.65 3.33
C GLU A 7 -21.86 -7.57 2.47
N ILE A 8 -20.61 -7.18 2.25
CA ILE A 8 -19.65 -7.95 1.48
C ILE A 8 -19.18 -9.14 2.33
N ASP A 9 -19.36 -10.36 1.83
CA ASP A 9 -19.07 -11.62 2.51
C ASP A 9 -17.66 -12.17 2.26
N SER A 10 -16.92 -11.57 1.31
CA SER A 10 -15.58 -12.01 0.92
C SER A 10 -14.63 -10.86 0.62
N ILE A 11 -13.40 -10.95 1.12
CA ILE A 11 -12.30 -10.02 0.79
C ILE A 11 -12.00 -10.04 -0.72
N SER A 12 -12.10 -11.20 -1.37
CA SER A 12 -11.84 -11.28 -2.82
C SER A 12 -12.84 -10.44 -3.61
N LYS A 13 -14.13 -10.50 -3.28
CA LYS A 13 -15.16 -9.67 -3.93
C LYS A 13 -14.89 -8.17 -3.73
N LEU A 14 -14.38 -7.79 -2.56
CA LEU A 14 -13.99 -6.42 -2.27
C LEU A 14 -12.82 -5.96 -3.16
N LEU A 15 -11.78 -6.78 -3.28
CA LEU A 15 -10.58 -6.46 -4.06
C LEU A 15 -10.80 -6.54 -5.58
N TYR A 16 -11.75 -7.35 -6.04
CA TYR A 16 -12.16 -7.37 -7.45
C TYR A 16 -13.19 -6.29 -7.79
N SER A 17 -13.57 -5.42 -6.83
CA SER A 17 -14.48 -4.32 -7.12
C SER A 17 -13.83 -3.34 -8.13
N PRO A 18 -14.60 -2.84 -9.12
CA PRO A 18 -14.09 -1.87 -10.08
C PRO A 18 -13.51 -0.62 -9.42
N HIS A 19 -14.06 -0.18 -8.29
CA HIS A 19 -13.57 0.97 -7.56
C HIS A 19 -12.15 0.76 -7.00
N PHE A 20 -11.87 -0.41 -6.42
CA PHE A 20 -10.51 -0.74 -6.00
C PHE A 20 -9.58 -0.83 -7.20
N ALA A 21 -9.96 -1.66 -8.20
CA ALA A 21 -9.11 -1.97 -9.34
C ALA A 21 -8.72 -0.72 -10.13
N ILE A 22 -9.69 0.17 -10.43
CA ILE A 22 -9.44 1.41 -11.17
C ILE A 22 -8.57 2.36 -10.36
N ALA A 23 -8.91 2.64 -9.09
CA ALA A 23 -8.14 3.57 -8.27
C ALA A 23 -6.69 3.10 -8.08
N PHE A 24 -6.51 1.80 -7.79
CA PHE A 24 -5.19 1.18 -7.68
C PHE A 24 -4.42 1.26 -9.01
N ALA A 25 -5.05 0.87 -10.12
CA ALA A 25 -4.41 0.86 -11.43
C ALA A 25 -4.00 2.26 -11.87
N THR A 26 -4.86 3.27 -11.75
CA THR A 26 -4.55 4.65 -12.13
C THR A 26 -3.42 5.21 -11.27
N SER A 27 -3.51 5.09 -9.94
CA SER A 27 -2.50 5.63 -9.03
C SER A 27 -1.14 4.94 -9.21
N SER A 28 -1.13 3.61 -9.29
CA SER A 28 0.10 2.84 -9.48
C SER A 28 0.72 3.10 -10.85
N THR A 29 -0.08 3.19 -11.91
CA THR A 29 0.42 3.46 -13.27
C THR A 29 1.07 4.84 -13.34
N VAL A 30 0.41 5.88 -12.84
CA VAL A 30 0.98 7.24 -12.81
C VAL A 30 2.28 7.26 -12.01
N SER A 31 2.27 6.70 -10.79
CA SER A 31 3.45 6.64 -9.93
C SER A 31 4.62 5.89 -10.59
N LEU A 32 4.37 4.70 -11.14
CA LEU A 32 5.40 3.86 -11.75
C LEU A 32 5.95 4.50 -13.03
N CYS A 33 5.08 5.02 -13.92
CA CYS A 33 5.53 5.66 -15.15
C CYS A 33 6.36 6.93 -14.86
N SER A 34 5.90 7.78 -13.94
CA SER A 34 6.63 9.00 -13.57
C SER A 34 7.98 8.68 -12.95
N THR A 35 8.03 7.75 -11.98
CA THR A 35 9.30 7.38 -11.32
C THR A 35 10.26 6.68 -12.26
N TYR A 36 9.76 5.77 -13.11
CA TYR A 36 10.56 5.09 -14.13
C TYR A 36 11.19 6.10 -15.11
N TYR A 37 10.40 7.05 -15.61
CA TYR A 37 10.88 8.04 -16.58
C TYR A 37 11.95 8.95 -15.97
N LEU A 38 11.70 9.47 -14.76
CA LEU A 38 12.64 10.34 -14.05
C LEU A 38 13.95 9.61 -13.72
N GLU A 39 13.89 8.37 -13.21
CA GLU A 39 15.10 7.58 -12.92
C GLU A 39 15.88 7.25 -14.20
N LYS A 40 15.18 6.84 -15.26
CA LYS A 40 15.82 6.55 -16.54
C LYS A 40 16.57 7.77 -17.08
N GLN A 41 15.94 8.95 -17.10
CA GLN A 41 16.59 10.17 -17.57
C GLN A 41 17.85 10.50 -16.75
N GLN A 42 17.76 10.43 -15.42
CA GLN A 42 18.90 10.72 -14.54
C GLN A 42 20.12 9.85 -14.83
N TYR A 43 19.94 8.55 -15.09
CA TYR A 43 21.06 7.66 -15.37
C TYR A 43 21.60 7.81 -16.81
N VAL A 44 20.73 8.09 -17.78
CA VAL A 44 21.15 8.37 -19.17
C VAL A 44 21.99 9.65 -19.24
N GLU A 45 21.56 10.73 -18.59
CA GLU A 45 22.28 12.00 -18.57
C GLU A 45 23.64 11.90 -17.87
N LYS A 46 23.71 11.13 -16.78
CA LYS A 46 24.93 10.98 -15.97
C LYS A 46 25.94 10.00 -16.56
N SER A 47 25.56 9.19 -17.55
CA SER A 47 26.42 8.15 -18.16
C SER A 47 27.08 7.21 -17.15
N MET A 48 26.45 7.01 -15.98
CA MET A 48 26.95 6.16 -14.90
C MET A 48 26.14 4.87 -14.80
N PRO A 49 26.78 3.71 -14.55
CA PRO A 49 26.06 2.47 -14.32
C PRO A 49 25.22 2.59 -13.03
N PRO A 50 23.96 2.15 -13.04
CA PRO A 50 23.13 2.19 -11.85
C PRO A 50 23.60 1.19 -10.80
N GLU A 51 23.45 1.59 -9.55
CA GLU A 51 23.91 0.84 -8.39
C GLU A 51 22.87 0.95 -7.26
N PHE A 52 22.47 -0.19 -6.70
CA PHE A 52 21.79 -0.20 -5.40
C PHE A 52 22.81 -0.06 -4.30
N VAL A 53 22.85 1.12 -3.70
CA VAL A 53 23.59 1.41 -2.48
C VAL A 53 22.62 1.28 -1.31
N TYR A 54 22.85 0.32 -0.41
CA TYR A 54 21.86 -0.08 0.61
C TYR A 54 21.33 1.07 1.47
N PRO A 55 22.15 2.01 2.00
CA PRO A 55 21.64 3.19 2.71
C PRO A 55 20.68 4.05 1.88
N SER A 56 21.02 4.31 0.61
CA SER A 56 20.19 5.10 -0.30
C SER A 56 18.90 4.36 -0.66
N LEU A 57 18.99 3.05 -0.87
CA LEU A 57 17.84 2.18 -1.12
C LEU A 57 16.89 2.17 0.08
N LEU A 58 17.43 2.06 1.30
CA LEU A 58 16.66 2.12 2.54
C LEU A 58 15.86 3.42 2.65
N VAL A 59 16.50 4.56 2.46
CA VAL A 59 15.82 5.86 2.48
C VAL A 59 14.74 5.93 1.38
N ASN A 60 15.04 5.46 0.18
CA ASN A 60 14.10 5.48 -0.95
C ASN A 60 12.86 4.61 -0.69
N VAL A 61 13.04 3.35 -0.28
CA VAL A 61 11.96 2.42 0.02
C VAL A 61 11.10 2.94 1.16
N LEU A 62 11.71 3.40 2.25
CA LEU A 62 10.97 3.94 3.39
C LEU A 62 10.20 5.21 2.99
N SER A 63 10.84 6.16 2.32
CA SER A 63 10.19 7.42 1.90
C SER A 63 9.02 7.16 0.96
N TYR A 64 9.20 6.26 -0.02
CA TYR A 64 8.11 5.85 -0.91
C TYR A 64 6.96 5.20 -0.15
N THR A 65 7.25 4.26 0.76
CA THR A 65 6.21 3.58 1.55
C THR A 65 5.44 4.56 2.42
N PHE A 66 6.12 5.52 3.03
CA PHE A 66 5.53 6.55 3.87
C PHE A 66 4.58 7.45 3.06
N LEU A 67 5.06 7.97 1.94
CA LEU A 67 4.28 8.85 1.07
C LEU A 67 3.06 8.13 0.51
N THR A 68 3.23 6.89 0.04
CA THR A 68 2.11 6.07 -0.46
C THR A 68 1.12 5.78 0.67
N SER A 69 1.57 5.47 1.88
CA SER A 69 0.68 5.24 3.03
C SER A 69 -0.15 6.46 3.38
N ILE A 70 0.43 7.66 3.39
CA ILE A 70 -0.28 8.92 3.67
C ILE A 70 -1.30 9.23 2.56
N MET A 71 -0.87 9.17 1.29
CA MET A 71 -1.75 9.46 0.16
C MET A 71 -2.94 8.51 0.13
N VAL A 72 -2.70 7.21 0.36
CA VAL A 72 -3.77 6.21 0.34
C VAL A 72 -4.66 6.32 1.58
N PHE A 73 -4.10 6.63 2.76
CA PHE A 73 -4.91 6.91 3.95
C PHE A 73 -5.84 8.11 3.75
N SER A 74 -5.40 9.20 3.12
CA SER A 74 -6.26 10.37 2.92
C SER A 74 -7.48 10.06 2.04
N THR A 75 -7.36 9.14 1.07
CA THR A 75 -8.50 8.67 0.27
C THR A 75 -9.50 7.82 1.05
N SER A 76 -9.11 7.25 2.19
CA SER A 76 -9.99 6.38 2.98
C SER A 76 -11.23 7.09 3.50
N PHE A 77 -11.13 8.38 3.83
CA PHE A 77 -12.26 9.17 4.32
C PHE A 77 -13.42 9.19 3.33
N GLN A 78 -13.11 9.25 2.02
CA GLN A 78 -14.13 9.20 0.98
C GLN A 78 -14.79 7.82 0.92
N ILE A 79 -14.01 6.74 1.03
CA ILE A 79 -14.54 5.36 1.06
C ILE A 79 -15.45 5.18 2.27
N THR A 80 -14.98 5.53 3.47
CA THR A 80 -15.76 5.44 4.70
C THR A 80 -17.04 6.29 4.60
N ARG A 81 -16.97 7.50 4.05
CA ARG A 81 -18.17 8.33 3.85
C ARG A 81 -19.19 7.66 2.92
N THR A 82 -18.75 7.10 1.78
CA THR A 82 -19.66 6.43 0.83
C THR A 82 -20.33 5.19 1.40
N ILE A 83 -19.68 4.50 2.34
CA ILE A 83 -20.31 3.37 3.04
C ILE A 83 -21.33 3.90 4.07
N ALA A 84 -21.02 4.99 4.80
CA ALA A 84 -21.93 5.61 5.76
C ALA A 84 -23.20 6.18 5.09
N THR A 85 -23.08 6.72 3.87
CA THR A 85 -24.24 7.18 3.08
C THR A 85 -25.03 6.05 2.42
N GLY A 86 -24.58 4.80 2.55
CA GLY A 86 -25.22 3.64 1.92
C GLY A 86 -25.00 3.54 0.42
N GLU A 87 -24.00 4.23 -0.15
CA GLU A 87 -23.59 4.07 -1.54
C GLU A 87 -22.72 2.81 -1.74
N ARG A 88 -22.01 2.39 -0.69
CA ARG A 88 -21.18 1.18 -0.69
C ARG A 88 -21.53 0.27 0.49
N ALA A 89 -21.30 -1.03 0.32
CA ALA A 89 -21.53 -2.03 1.35
C ALA A 89 -20.31 -2.18 2.28
N PRO A 90 -20.50 -2.30 3.61
CA PRO A 90 -19.41 -2.65 4.52
C PRO A 90 -19.00 -4.12 4.36
N LEU A 91 -17.82 -4.48 4.86
CA LEU A 91 -17.31 -5.86 4.88
C LEU A 91 -17.83 -6.60 6.13
N LYS A 92 -18.28 -7.84 5.99
CA LYS A 92 -18.69 -8.66 7.15
C LYS A 92 -17.54 -8.88 8.12
N MET A 93 -17.82 -8.77 9.42
CA MET A 93 -16.84 -9.08 10.47
C MET A 93 -16.28 -10.50 10.37
N THR A 94 -17.08 -11.46 9.92
CA THR A 94 -16.64 -12.85 9.69
C THR A 94 -15.65 -12.99 8.54
N ALA A 95 -15.70 -12.10 7.54
CA ALA A 95 -14.70 -12.05 6.47
C ALA A 95 -13.40 -11.40 6.95
N LEU A 96 -13.50 -10.34 7.76
CA LEU A 96 -12.37 -9.68 8.42
C LEU A 96 -11.61 -10.61 9.38
N ALA A 97 -12.34 -11.44 10.13
CA ALA A 97 -11.74 -12.42 11.04
C ALA A 97 -10.84 -13.46 10.34
N LYS A 98 -11.00 -13.66 9.02
CA LYS A 98 -10.17 -14.57 8.21
C LYS A 98 -8.83 -13.96 7.77
N LEU A 99 -8.58 -12.69 8.06
CA LEU A 99 -7.30 -12.07 7.75
C LEU A 99 -6.15 -12.73 8.53
N PRO A 100 -4.93 -12.76 7.97
CA PRO A 100 -3.74 -13.10 8.73
C PRO A 100 -3.63 -12.26 10.00
N SER A 101 -3.24 -12.89 11.13
CA SER A 101 -3.20 -12.28 12.46
C SER A 101 -2.47 -10.93 12.51
N PHE A 102 -1.39 -10.79 11.74
CA PHE A 102 -0.63 -9.54 11.69
C PHE A 102 -1.44 -8.34 11.16
N LEU A 103 -2.48 -8.56 10.34
CA LEU A 103 -3.35 -7.48 9.82
C LEU A 103 -4.52 -7.14 10.75
N HIS A 104 -4.81 -7.95 11.77
CA HIS A 104 -5.93 -7.70 12.68
C HIS A 104 -5.89 -6.33 13.38
N PRO A 105 -4.75 -5.86 13.90
CA PRO A 105 -4.67 -4.59 14.63
C PRO A 105 -5.08 -3.36 13.80
N ILE A 106 -5.06 -3.46 12.48
CA ILE A 106 -5.35 -2.35 11.57
C ILE A 106 -6.65 -2.52 10.78
N CYS A 107 -7.08 -3.77 10.57
CA CYS A 107 -8.25 -4.08 9.75
C CYS A 107 -9.47 -4.50 10.58
N VAL A 108 -9.29 -4.94 11.84
CA VAL A 108 -10.35 -5.53 12.67
C VAL A 108 -10.63 -4.71 13.94
N ASP A 109 -9.66 -3.91 14.39
CA ASP A 109 -9.78 -3.16 15.64
C ASP A 109 -10.95 -2.17 15.64
N LYS A 110 -11.60 -2.03 16.79
CA LYS A 110 -12.79 -1.17 16.97
C LYS A 110 -12.36 0.28 17.20
N GLY A 111 -13.07 1.21 16.57
CA GLY A 111 -12.90 2.65 16.79
C GLY A 111 -12.24 3.39 15.62
N GLN A 112 -12.03 4.69 15.80
CA GLN A 112 -11.42 5.54 14.77
C GLN A 112 -10.01 5.08 14.40
N ARG A 113 -9.81 4.68 13.13
CA ARG A 113 -8.50 4.34 12.59
C ARG A 113 -7.53 5.50 12.74
N ARG A 114 -6.59 5.40 13.68
CA ARG A 114 -5.57 6.42 13.93
C ARG A 114 -4.56 6.42 12.79
N LEU A 115 -4.39 7.57 12.13
CA LEU A 115 -3.42 7.80 11.05
C LEU A 115 -2.02 7.27 11.43
N PHE A 116 -1.60 7.49 12.67
CA PHE A 116 -0.31 7.04 13.16
C PHE A 116 -0.16 5.52 13.14
N SER A 117 -1.12 4.78 13.72
CA SER A 117 -1.06 3.31 13.79
C SER A 117 -1.14 2.66 12.41
N PHE A 118 -2.01 3.18 11.54
CA PHE A 118 -2.12 2.71 10.16
C PHE A 118 -0.85 3.00 9.36
N THR A 119 -0.33 4.23 9.45
CA THR A 119 0.87 4.65 8.73
C THR A 119 2.07 3.86 9.23
N LEU A 120 2.26 3.71 10.54
CA LEU A 120 3.38 2.97 11.10
C LEU A 120 3.37 1.51 10.64
N PHE A 121 2.21 0.85 10.68
CA PHE A 121 2.12 -0.54 10.22
C PHE A 121 2.30 -0.67 8.70
N SER A 122 1.61 0.16 7.92
CA SER A 122 1.67 0.14 6.45
C SER A 122 3.02 0.62 5.91
N PHE A 123 3.77 1.37 6.72
CA PHE A 123 5.14 1.79 6.46
C PHE A 123 6.14 0.67 6.75
N LEU A 124 6.06 0.07 7.94
CA LEU A 124 7.05 -0.92 8.37
C LEU A 124 6.90 -2.23 7.60
N PHE A 125 5.67 -2.75 7.43
CA PHE A 125 5.49 -4.11 6.91
C PHE A 125 5.97 -4.29 5.45
N PRO A 126 5.40 -3.63 4.43
CA PRO A 126 5.81 -3.84 3.05
C PRO A 126 7.21 -3.28 2.76
N GLY A 127 7.60 -2.17 3.42
CA GLY A 127 8.92 -1.55 3.25
C GLY A 127 10.05 -2.44 3.78
N ILE A 128 9.92 -2.97 5.00
CA ILE A 128 10.93 -3.87 5.59
C ILE A 128 11.04 -5.16 4.78
N LEU A 129 9.91 -5.73 4.33
CA LEU A 129 9.93 -6.94 3.51
C LEU A 129 10.70 -6.74 2.20
N VAL A 130 10.49 -5.60 1.52
CA VAL A 130 11.25 -5.24 0.31
C VAL A 130 12.74 -5.11 0.62
N LEU A 131 13.11 -4.44 1.72
CA LEU A 131 14.51 -4.25 2.09
C LEU A 131 15.20 -5.58 2.41
N ILE A 132 14.55 -6.45 3.18
CA ILE A 132 15.06 -7.79 3.50
C ILE A 132 15.22 -8.59 2.20
N PHE A 133 14.20 -8.59 1.35
CA PHE A 133 14.23 -9.33 0.08
C PHE A 133 15.37 -8.85 -0.83
N LEU A 134 15.49 -7.54 -1.06
CA LEU A 134 16.56 -6.98 -1.89
C LEU A 134 17.94 -7.19 -1.29
N HIS A 135 18.06 -7.18 0.05
CA HIS A 135 19.31 -7.48 0.72
C HIS A 135 19.72 -8.95 0.54
N ILE A 136 18.80 -9.90 0.75
CA ILE A 136 19.04 -11.33 0.51
C ILE A 136 19.42 -11.56 -0.95
N LEU A 137 18.70 -10.94 -1.89
CA LEU A 137 18.98 -11.07 -3.31
C LEU A 137 20.37 -10.54 -3.66
N SER A 138 20.74 -9.36 -3.14
CA SER A 138 22.08 -8.78 -3.30
C SER A 138 23.16 -9.68 -2.70
N PHE A 139 22.91 -10.25 -1.52
CA PHE A 139 23.82 -11.18 -0.85
C PHE A 139 24.04 -12.45 -1.69
N ILE A 140 22.98 -13.03 -2.25
CA ILE A 140 23.06 -14.23 -3.10
C ILE A 140 23.82 -13.95 -4.39
N VAL A 141 23.55 -12.80 -5.04
CA VAL A 141 24.11 -12.48 -6.36
C VAL A 141 25.55 -11.99 -6.28
N ASN A 142 25.89 -11.15 -5.31
CA ASN A 142 27.21 -10.51 -5.21
C ASN A 142 28.11 -11.10 -4.11
N GLY A 143 27.58 -12.01 -3.29
CA GLY A 143 28.26 -12.53 -2.12
C GLY A 143 28.32 -11.54 -0.94
N PRO A 144 28.86 -11.99 0.21
CA PRO A 144 28.88 -11.21 1.44
C PRO A 144 29.69 -9.92 1.35
N ALA A 145 30.77 -9.90 0.56
CA ALA A 145 31.68 -8.75 0.44
C ALA A 145 31.04 -7.52 -0.24
N TYR A 146 30.02 -7.74 -1.08
CA TYR A 146 29.36 -6.69 -1.86
C TYR A 146 27.83 -6.65 -1.62
N ALA A 147 27.34 -7.25 -0.54
CA ALA A 147 25.90 -7.32 -0.25
C ALA A 147 25.23 -5.94 -0.11
N LEU A 148 25.99 -4.89 0.23
CA LEU A 148 25.50 -3.51 0.38
C LEU A 148 25.56 -2.69 -0.92
N HIS A 149 26.23 -3.20 -1.95
CA HIS A 149 26.55 -2.51 -3.20
C HIS A 149 26.27 -3.44 -4.38
N TRP A 150 25.16 -3.20 -5.08
CA TRP A 150 24.78 -4.04 -6.21
C TRP A 150 24.71 -3.25 -7.51
N ARG A 151 25.76 -3.37 -8.32
CA ARG A 151 25.81 -2.81 -9.68
C ARG A 151 25.08 -3.72 -10.65
N MET A 152 24.30 -3.12 -11.56
CA MET A 152 23.56 -3.88 -12.57
C MET A 152 23.30 -3.05 -13.82
N SER A 153 22.78 -3.70 -14.86
CA SER A 153 22.32 -3.01 -16.06
C SER A 153 21.14 -2.08 -15.72
N LEU A 154 21.01 -0.98 -16.47
CA LEU A 154 19.91 -0.04 -16.29
C LEU A 154 18.53 -0.70 -16.40
N GLN A 155 18.38 -1.67 -17.31
CA GLN A 155 17.15 -2.41 -17.45
C GLN A 155 16.79 -3.21 -16.20
N ASN A 156 17.76 -3.91 -15.60
CA ASN A 156 17.53 -4.67 -14.37
C ASN A 156 17.24 -3.74 -13.19
N TYR A 157 17.97 -2.63 -13.08
CA TYR A 157 17.75 -1.63 -12.03
C TYR A 157 16.32 -1.10 -12.07
N LEU A 158 15.89 -0.60 -13.23
CA LEU A 158 14.53 -0.07 -13.41
C LEU A 158 13.46 -1.15 -13.21
N GLY A 159 13.74 -2.39 -13.64
CA GLY A 159 12.84 -3.52 -13.41
C GLY A 159 12.62 -3.80 -11.91
N TYR A 160 13.72 -3.88 -11.14
CA TYR A 160 13.63 -4.07 -9.69
C TYR A 160 12.97 -2.87 -9.00
N THR A 161 13.32 -1.63 -9.38
CA THR A 161 12.72 -0.44 -8.77
C THR A 161 11.23 -0.33 -9.01
N SER A 162 10.77 -0.59 -10.24
CA SER A 162 9.34 -0.65 -10.54
C SER A 162 8.64 -1.79 -9.81
N LEU A 163 9.26 -2.97 -9.72
CA LEU A 163 8.66 -4.14 -9.09
C LEU A 163 8.40 -3.93 -7.60
N TRP A 164 9.40 -3.45 -6.84
CA TRP A 164 9.20 -3.26 -5.41
C TRP A 164 8.22 -2.12 -5.11
N ARG A 165 8.19 -1.07 -5.94
CA ARG A 165 7.20 0.03 -5.82
C ARG A 165 5.77 -0.47 -6.05
N LEU A 166 5.58 -1.32 -7.05
CA LEU A 166 4.30 -1.96 -7.32
C LEU A 166 3.88 -2.84 -6.14
N PHE A 167 4.79 -3.64 -5.59
CA PHE A 167 4.52 -4.46 -4.41
C PHE A 167 4.08 -3.63 -3.21
N ILE A 168 4.83 -2.57 -2.88
CA ILE A 168 4.49 -1.65 -1.78
C ILE A 168 3.11 -1.01 -2.01
N SER A 169 2.87 -0.49 -3.22
CA SER A 169 1.58 0.10 -3.58
C SER A 169 0.45 -0.90 -3.40
N ALA A 170 0.61 -2.13 -3.89
CA ALA A 170 -0.41 -3.18 -3.78
C ALA A 170 -0.72 -3.51 -2.32
N CYS A 171 0.31 -3.68 -1.48
CA CYS A 171 0.12 -3.95 -0.06
C CYS A 171 -0.60 -2.80 0.65
N VAL A 172 -0.11 -1.57 0.50
CA VAL A 172 -0.68 -0.38 1.17
C VAL A 172 -2.11 -0.13 0.72
N PHE A 173 -2.40 -0.21 -0.59
CA PHE A 173 -3.76 -0.07 -1.11
C PHE A 173 -4.71 -1.14 -0.58
N THR A 174 -4.30 -2.41 -0.65
CA THR A 174 -5.12 -3.55 -0.21
C THR A 174 -5.48 -3.40 1.27
N VAL A 175 -4.48 -3.15 2.11
CA VAL A 175 -4.65 -3.00 3.55
C VAL A 175 -5.53 -1.78 3.87
N ASN A 176 -5.28 -0.65 3.22
CA ASN A 176 -6.11 0.55 3.41
C ASN A 176 -7.57 0.31 3.02
N TYR A 177 -7.80 -0.35 1.88
CA TYR A 177 -9.13 -0.54 1.33
C TYR A 177 -9.96 -1.50 2.18
N ILE A 178 -9.35 -2.60 2.63
CA ILE A 178 -9.98 -3.53 3.58
C ILE A 178 -10.31 -2.82 4.89
N ALA A 179 -9.34 -2.08 5.46
CA ALA A 179 -9.55 -1.35 6.70
C ALA A 179 -10.64 -0.27 6.58
N ALA A 180 -10.76 0.41 5.44
CA ALA A 180 -11.80 1.41 5.21
C ALA A 180 -13.21 0.81 5.10
N HIS A 181 -13.34 -0.48 4.79
CA HIS A 181 -14.61 -1.21 4.75
C HIS A 181 -14.95 -1.90 6.08
N ASN A 182 -14.17 -1.70 7.13
CA ASN A 182 -14.45 -2.27 8.45
C ASN A 182 -15.69 -1.62 9.09
N PRO A 183 -16.77 -2.36 9.36
CA PRO A 183 -18.00 -1.82 9.94
C PRO A 183 -17.84 -1.33 11.39
N SER A 184 -16.74 -1.69 12.06
CA SER A 184 -16.43 -1.26 13.43
C SER A 184 -15.84 0.14 13.55
N GLN A 185 -15.73 0.88 12.44
CA GLN A 185 -15.27 2.27 12.47
C GLN A 185 -16.39 3.20 12.96
N ASP A 186 -16.12 3.99 14.00
CA ASP A 186 -17.13 4.88 14.63
C ASP A 186 -17.73 5.91 13.67
N ILE A 187 -17.04 6.20 12.56
CA ILE A 187 -17.49 7.11 11.49
C ILE A 187 -18.75 6.56 10.76
N PHE A 188 -19.06 5.26 10.92
CA PHE A 188 -20.29 4.63 10.44
C PHE A 188 -21.50 4.85 11.33
N ILE A 189 -21.32 5.39 12.53
CA ILE A 189 -22.42 5.81 13.37
C ILE A 189 -22.80 7.22 12.89
N PRO A 190 -23.93 7.41 12.15
CA PRO A 190 -24.40 8.75 11.86
C PRO A 190 -24.53 9.49 13.19
N VAL A 191 -23.75 10.57 13.36
CA VAL A 191 -23.98 11.49 14.46
C VAL A 191 -25.36 12.06 14.20
N PRO A 192 -26.36 11.84 15.07
CA PRO A 192 -27.64 12.49 14.89
C PRO A 192 -27.38 13.98 14.86
N ASP A 193 -27.89 14.67 13.82
CA ASP A 193 -27.90 16.13 13.81
C ASP A 193 -28.46 16.56 15.16
N SER A 194 -27.62 17.24 15.94
CA SER A 194 -27.99 17.74 17.26
C SER A 194 -29.32 18.48 17.15
N GLN A 195 -30.31 18.00 17.92
CA GLN A 195 -31.64 18.59 18.04
C GLN A 195 -31.59 20.06 18.45
#